data_AF-A0A2S6H0W4-F1
#
_entry.id   AF-A0A2S6H0W4-F1
#
_cell.length_a   1.000
_cell.length_b   1.000
_cell.length_c   1.000
_cell.angle_alpha   90.00
_cell.angle_beta   90.00
_cell.angle_gamma   90.00
#
_symmetry.space_group_name_H-M   'P 1'
#
loop_
_entity.id
_entity.type
_entity.pdbx_description
1 polymer ?
#
loop_
_entity_poly.entity_id
_entity_poly.type
_entity_poly.pdbx_seq_one_letter_code
_entity_poly.pdbx_strand_id
1 'polypeptide(L)'
;MNGECEVDLVSDLTCHRCAGELVCAARVPHSFARADGHRVTGSRTVGLCPRCDRDSPAAAAVIAYFTAHGTARADTVGDLAVALRAWLTQSTVE
;
A
#
# COMPACT_ATOMS: atom_id res chain seq x y z
N MET A 1 -18.98 1.79 7.26
CA MET A 1 -18.29 0.81 6.38
C MET A 1 -16.94 0.55 7.00
N ASN A 2 -16.82 -0.53 7.79
CA ASN A 2 -15.54 -0.98 8.33
C ASN A 2 -14.93 -1.93 7.29
N GLY A 3 -14.24 -1.36 6.29
CA GLY A 3 -13.47 -2.15 5.34
C GLY A 3 -12.15 -2.53 6.00
N GLU A 4 -12.03 -3.76 6.48
CA GLU A 4 -10.77 -4.30 6.99
C GLU A 4 -9.74 -4.31 5.85
N CYS A 5 -8.66 -3.55 6.01
CA CYS A 5 -7.54 -3.54 5.06
C CYS A 5 -6.57 -4.64 5.47
N GLU A 6 -6.32 -5.60 4.58
CA GLU A 6 -5.35 -6.67 4.80
C GLU A 6 -4.00 -6.25 4.19
N VAL A 7 -2.97 -6.17 5.03
CA VAL A 7 -1.63 -5.76 4.58
C VAL A 7 -0.74 -7.00 4.50
N ASP A 8 -0.61 -7.55 3.30
CA ASP A 8 0.37 -8.59 3.00
C ASP A 8 1.68 -7.97 2.53
N LEU A 9 2.78 -8.22 3.24
CA LEU A 9 4.13 -7.94 2.76
C LEU A 9 4.49 -8.95 1.65
N VAL A 10 4.05 -8.70 0.41
CA VAL A 10 4.34 -9.60 -0.72
C VAL A 10 5.73 -9.29 -1.28
N SER A 11 6.68 -10.20 -1.06
CA SER A 11 8.09 -10.06 -1.46
C SER A 11 8.39 -10.33 -2.95
N ASP A 12 7.42 -10.83 -3.72
CA ASP A 12 7.61 -11.29 -5.11
C ASP A 12 6.97 -10.37 -6.18
N LEU A 13 6.49 -9.19 -5.77
CA LEU A 13 5.84 -8.25 -6.70
C LEU A 13 6.81 -7.19 -7.21
N THR A 14 6.80 -6.98 -8.53
CA THR A 14 7.51 -5.87 -9.18
C THR A 14 6.58 -4.70 -9.46
N CYS A 15 7.13 -3.49 -9.47
CA CYS A 15 6.39 -2.28 -9.81
C CYS A 15 5.88 -2.32 -11.25
N HIS A 16 4.56 -2.24 -11.44
CA HIS A 16 3.96 -2.20 -12.79
C HIS A 16 4.36 -0.96 -13.61
N ARG A 17 4.83 0.13 -12.97
CA ARG A 17 5.25 1.37 -13.63
C ARG A 17 6.69 1.33 -14.16
N CYS A 18 7.62 0.73 -13.41
CA CYS A 18 9.04 0.76 -13.75
C CYS A 18 9.75 -0.59 -13.75
N ALA A 19 9.02 -1.68 -13.51
CA ALA A 19 9.53 -3.04 -13.31
C ALA A 19 10.55 -3.20 -12.16
N GLY A 20 10.73 -2.18 -11.31
CA GLY A 20 11.62 -2.23 -10.16
C GLY A 20 11.04 -2.98 -8.97
N GLU A 21 11.88 -3.27 -7.98
CA GLU A 21 11.49 -3.92 -6.73
C GLU A 21 10.53 -3.03 -5.91
N LEU A 22 9.53 -3.68 -5.28
CA LEU A 22 8.63 -3.04 -4.34
C LEU A 22 9.16 -3.22 -2.92
N VAL A 23 9.10 -2.17 -2.11
CA VAL A 23 9.49 -2.24 -0.69
C VAL A 23 8.33 -2.74 0.19
N CYS A 24 7.10 -2.64 -0.31
CA CYS A 24 5.89 -3.07 0.39
C CYS A 24 4.78 -3.29 -0.64
N ALA A 25 3.85 -4.19 -0.34
CA ALA A 25 2.58 -4.31 -1.02
C ALA A 25 1.45 -4.40 0.03
N ALA A 26 0.21 -4.13 -0.36
CA ALA A 26 -0.95 -4.30 0.50
C ALA A 26 -2.18 -4.64 -0.33
N ARG A 27 -3.13 -5.36 0.26
CA ARG A 27 -4.40 -5.69 -0.37
C ARG A 27 -5.50 -4.80 0.21
N VAL A 28 -5.94 -3.83 -0.59
CA VAL A 28 -6.94 -2.85 -0.16
C VAL A 28 -8.32 -3.20 -0.73
N PRO A 29 -9.41 -2.96 0.02
CA PRO A 29 -10.76 -3.06 -0.52
C PRO A 29 -10.93 -2.14 -1.72
N HIS A 30 -11.55 -2.64 -2.78
CA HIS A 30 -11.88 -1.85 -3.96
C HIS A 30 -13.25 -2.27 -4.48
N SER A 31 -14.12 -1.28 -4.68
CA SER A 31 -15.44 -1.51 -5.25
C SER A 31 -15.68 -0.52 -6.37
N PHE A 32 -16.16 -1.02 -7.51
CA PHE A 32 -16.51 -0.19 -8.65
C PHE A 32 -17.95 -0.48 -9.10
N ALA A 33 -18.58 0.55 -9.66
CA ALA A 33 -19.87 0.40 -10.30
C ALA A 33 -19.64 -0.08 -11.74
N ARG A 34 -20.34 -1.14 -12.14
CA ARG A 34 -20.41 -1.54 -13.54
C ARG A 34 -21.35 -0.60 -14.31
N ALA A 35 -21.24 -0.62 -15.63
CA ALA A 35 -22.12 0.16 -16.52
C ALA A 35 -23.61 -0.20 -16.39
N ASP A 36 -23.94 -1.40 -15.89
CA ASP A 36 -25.30 -1.87 -15.62
C ASP A 36 -25.84 -1.43 -14.24
N GLY A 37 -25.08 -0.62 -13.49
CA GLY A 37 -25.46 -0.14 -12.16
C GLY A 37 -25.17 -1.12 -11.02
N HIS A 38 -24.67 -2.33 -11.30
CA HIS A 38 -24.28 -3.28 -10.26
C HIS A 38 -22.96 -2.88 -9.59
N ARG A 39 -22.92 -2.86 -8.26
CA ARG A 39 -21.69 -2.63 -7.50
C ARG A 39 -20.95 -3.96 -7.33
N VAL A 40 -19.75 -4.05 -7.88
CA VAL A 40 -18.84 -5.18 -7.64
C VAL A 40 -17.93 -4.81 -6.49
N THR A 41 -17.88 -5.65 -5.45
CA THR A 41 -16.92 -5.53 -4.34
C THR A 41 -15.79 -6.53 -4.51
N GLY A 42 -14.56 -6.08 -4.33
CA GLY A 42 -13.37 -6.91 -4.37
C GLY A 42 -12.22 -6.29 -3.59
N SER A 43 -11.01 -6.77 -3.86
CA SER A 43 -9.78 -6.17 -3.37
C SER A 43 -8.82 -5.94 -4.53
N ARG A 44 -7.94 -4.96 -4.39
CA ARG A 44 -6.82 -4.71 -5.30
C ARG A 44 -5.52 -4.72 -4.53
N THR A 45 -4.45 -5.17 -5.18
CA THR A 45 -3.11 -5.08 -4.61
C THR A 45 -2.49 -3.73 -4.99
N VAL A 46 -2.03 -2.97 -4.00
CA VAL A 46 -1.28 -1.73 -4.19
C VAL A 46 0.17 -1.98 -3.79
N GLY A 47 1.09 -1.61 -4.67
CA GLY A 47 2.53 -1.78 -4.47
C GLY A 47 3.20 -0.44 -4.20
N LEU A 48 4.11 -0.41 -3.23
CA LEU A 48 4.91 0.76 -2.87
C LEU A 48 6.29 0.68 -3.52
N CYS A 49 6.52 1.53 -4.52
CA CYS A 49 7.77 1.60 -5.25
C CYS A 49 8.61 2.78 -4.77
N PRO A 50 9.85 2.56 -4.30
CA PRO A 50 10.70 3.65 -3.81
C PRO A 50 11.09 4.64 -4.92
N ARG A 51 11.00 4.25 -6.19
CA ARG A 51 11.29 5.13 -7.34
C ARG A 51 10.06 5.91 -7.78
N CYS A 52 8.93 5.24 -7.96
CA CYS A 52 7.73 5.85 -8.54
C CYS A 52 6.87 6.59 -7.51
N ASP A 53 6.95 6.24 -6.22
CA ASP A 53 6.15 6.86 -5.16
C ASP A 53 6.95 7.85 -4.29
N ARG A 54 8.19 8.16 -4.68
CA ARG A 54 9.11 9.01 -3.90
C ARG A 54 8.54 10.38 -3.57
N ASP A 55 7.70 10.92 -4.44
CA ASP A 55 7.14 12.27 -4.31
C ASP A 55 5.77 12.28 -3.60
N SER A 56 5.22 11.11 -3.26
CA SER A 56 4.01 11.03 -2.42
C SER A 56 4.40 11.15 -0.94
N PRO A 57 3.91 12.17 -0.20
CA PRO A 57 4.26 12.35 1.20
C PRO A 57 3.86 11.16 2.09
N ALA A 58 2.72 10.53 1.79
CA ALA A 58 2.23 9.36 2.54
C ALA A 58 3.07 8.11 2.26
N ALA A 59 3.54 7.94 1.02
CA ALA A 59 4.44 6.86 0.62
C ALA A 59 5.86 7.05 1.18
N ALA A 60 6.35 8.30 1.20
CA ALA A 60 7.71 8.64 1.60
C ALA A 60 8.05 8.17 3.02
N ALA A 61 7.11 8.27 3.96
CA ALA A 61 7.31 7.80 5.34
C ALA A 61 7.51 6.27 5.42
N VAL A 62 6.72 5.51 4.66
CA VAL A 62 6.83 4.04 4.60
C VAL A 62 8.12 3.63 3.88
N ILE A 63 8.48 4.31 2.78
CA ILE A 63 9.74 4.09 2.06
C ILE A 63 10.93 4.35 2.98
N ALA A 64 10.93 5.46 3.73
CA ALA A 64 12.00 5.81 4.65
C ALA A 64 12.16 4.76 5.75
N TYR A 65 11.06 4.26 6.32
CA TYR A 65 11.08 3.19 7.31
C TYR A 65 11.76 1.93 6.77
N PHE A 66 11.31 1.41 5.62
CA PHE A 66 11.89 0.20 5.04
C PHE A 66 13.32 0.40 4.54
N THR A 67 13.68 1.61 4.10
CA THR A 67 15.07 1.94 3.75
C THR A 67 15.98 1.93 4.98
N ALA A 68 15.51 2.45 6.12
CA ALA A 68 16.29 2.49 7.36
C ALA A 68 16.39 1.13 8.06
N HIS A 69 15.33 0.32 8.00
CA HIS A 69 15.22 -0.88 8.81
C HIS A 69 15.27 -2.20 8.02
N GLY A 70 14.98 -2.19 6.72
CA GLY A 70 14.89 -3.37 5.85
C GLY A 70 13.66 -4.25 6.11
N THR A 71 13.20 -4.34 7.36
CA THR A 71 12.04 -5.14 7.79
C THR A 71 11.23 -4.37 8.83
N ALA A 72 9.99 -4.81 9.08
CA ALA A 72 9.25 -4.40 10.27
C ALA A 72 10.00 -4.83 11.54
N ARG A 73 10.14 -3.92 12.52
CA ARG A 73 10.74 -4.20 13.83
C ARG A 73 9.74 -3.96 14.96
N ALA A 74 9.80 -4.78 15.99
CA ALA A 74 8.85 -4.75 17.10
C ALA A 74 8.88 -3.45 17.92
N ASP A 75 10.05 -2.82 18.04
CA ASP A 75 10.28 -1.57 18.77
C ASP A 75 9.73 -0.32 18.05
N THR A 76 9.53 -0.40 16.74
CA THR A 76 9.10 0.71 15.87
C THR A 76 7.81 0.40 15.09
N VAL A 77 7.14 -0.71 15.42
CA VAL A 77 5.94 -1.18 14.72
C VAL A 77 4.78 -0.18 14.80
N GLY A 78 4.72 0.61 15.89
CA GLY A 78 3.72 1.67 16.06
C GLY A 78 3.86 2.77 15.01
N ASP A 79 5.08 3.24 14.79
CA ASP A 79 5.38 4.28 13.80
C ASP A 79 5.12 3.77 12.38
N LEU A 80 5.53 2.52 12.10
CA LEU A 80 5.23 1.85 10.84
C LEU A 80 3.71 1.76 10.60
N ALA A 81 2.94 1.39 11.62
CA ALA A 81 1.48 1.26 11.50
C ALA A 81 0.80 2.61 11.17
N VAL A 82 1.28 3.72 11.75
CA VAL A 82 0.79 5.07 11.43
C VAL A 82 1.10 5.43 9.98
N ALA A 83 2.33 5.19 9.53
CA ALA A 83 2.75 5.48 8.15
C ALA A 83 1.97 4.62 7.14
N LEU A 84 1.81 3.32 7.40
CA LEU A 84 1.03 2.42 6.56
C LEU A 84 -0.43 2.86 6.46
N ARG A 85 -1.07 3.27 7.56
CA ARG A 85 -2.45 3.78 7.52
C ARG A 85 -2.59 5.02 6.64
N ALA A 86 -1.66 5.97 6.73
CA ALA A 86 -1.67 7.17 5.90
C ALA A 86 -1.57 6.82 4.41
N TRP A 87 -0.63 5.94 4.05
CA TRP A 87 -0.45 5.45 2.68
C TRP A 87 -1.67 4.68 2.15
N LEU A 88 -2.25 3.78 2.95
CA LEU A 88 -3.42 2.98 2.54
C LEU A 88 -4.68 3.83 2.40
N THR A 89 -4.84 4.85 3.24
CA THR A 89 -5.96 5.81 3.12
C THR A 89 -5.89 6.55 1.80
N GLN A 90 -4.71 7.01 1.37
CA GLN A 90 -4.54 7.58 0.04
C GLN A 90 -4.86 6.57 -1.07
N SER A 91 -4.41 5.31 -0.89
CA SER A 91 -4.53 4.24 -1.89
C SER A 91 -5.93 3.62 -1.99
N THR A 92 -6.89 4.00 -1.16
CA THR A 92 -8.27 3.49 -1.15
C THR A 92 -9.29 4.49 -1.69
N VAL A 93 -8.91 5.75 -1.84
CA VAL A 93 -9.79 6.85 -2.27
C VAL A 93 -9.78 7.03 -3.80
N GLU A 94 -8.90 6.32 -4.52
CA GLU A 94 -8.82 6.30 -5.99
C GLU A 94 -9.72 5.25 -6.67
#